data_AF-A0A1A5D7J2-F1
#
_entry.id   AF-A0A1A5D7J2-F1
#
_cell.length_a   1.000
_cell.length_b   1.000
_cell.length_c   1.000
_cell.angle_alpha   90.00
_cell.angle_beta   90.00
_cell.angle_gamma   90.00
#
_symmetry.space_group_name_H-M   'P 1'
#
loop_
_entity.id
_entity.type
_entity.pdbx_description
1 polymer ?
#
loop_
_entity_poly.entity_id
_entity_poly.type
_entity_poly.pdbx_seq_one_letter_code
_entity_poly.pdbx_strand_id
1 'polypeptide(L)'
;MGVWENRFERGWFLVFMFMYGLIMLPLPWYYSETYVAGPWGVPLFLFGWIVHGGVVIALTALFAVQCLKRPEYRGFQAEQEGADAHV
;
A
#
# COMPACT_ATOMS: atom_id res chain seq x y z
N MET A 1 20.27 -1.09 -0.42
CA MET A 1 19.82 -0.67 -1.76
C MET A 1 19.03 0.62 -1.57
N GLY A 2 19.41 1.69 -2.25
CA GLY A 2 18.66 2.94 -2.20
C GLY A 2 17.47 2.90 -3.16
N VAL A 3 16.36 3.55 -2.78
CA VAL A 3 15.12 3.63 -3.59
C VAL A 3 15.35 4.16 -5.02
N TRP A 4 16.43 4.91 -5.21
CA TRP A 4 16.80 5.55 -6.48
C TRP A 4 17.68 4.67 -7.38
N GLU A 5 18.32 3.65 -6.82
CA GLU A 5 19.26 2.75 -7.52
C GLU A 5 18.51 1.60 -8.20
N ASN A 6 17.43 1.13 -7.59
CA ASN A 6 16.63 0.02 -8.10
C ASN A 6 15.36 0.53 -8.80
N ARG A 7 15.24 0.24 -10.11
CA ARG A 7 14.04 0.56 -10.90
C ARG A 7 12.75 -0.02 -10.30
N PHE A 8 12.83 -1.18 -9.68
CA PHE A 8 11.70 -1.83 -9.03
C PHE A 8 11.23 -1.04 -7.81
N GLU A 9 12.16 -0.72 -6.90
CA GLU A 9 11.87 0.07 -5.71
C GLU A 9 11.37 1.46 -6.07
N ARG A 10 11.99 2.13 -7.06
CA ARG A 10 11.55 3.43 -7.56
C ARG A 10 10.13 3.38 -8.12
N GLY A 11 9.80 2.34 -8.88
CA GLY A 11 8.47 2.17 -9.45
C GLY A 11 7.41 2.02 -8.36
N TRP A 12 7.64 1.13 -7.40
CA TRP A 12 6.73 0.90 -6.28
C TRP A 12 6.65 2.09 -5.32
N PHE A 13 7.77 2.76 -5.06
CA PHE A 13 7.82 3.99 -4.28
C PHE A 13 6.91 5.07 -4.90
N LEU A 14 6.99 5.26 -6.23
CA LEU A 14 6.11 6.21 -6.92
C LEU A 14 4.64 5.81 -6.82
N VAL A 15 4.31 4.52 -6.92
CA VAL A 15 2.93 4.02 -6.73
C VAL A 15 2.41 4.32 -5.33
N PHE A 16 3.18 4.03 -4.28
CA PHE A 16 2.77 4.32 -2.91
C PHE A 16 2.72 5.82 -2.61
N MET A 17 3.66 6.61 -3.14
CA MET A 17 3.62 8.07 -3.05
C MET A 17 2.42 8.66 -3.77
N PHE A 18 2.03 8.11 -4.92
CA PHE A 18 0.82 8.51 -5.61
C PHE A 18 -0.43 8.22 -4.76
N MET A 19 -0.54 7.02 -4.19
CA MET A 19 -1.67 6.68 -3.30
C MET A 19 -1.72 7.57 -2.06
N TYR A 20 -0.57 7.85 -1.45
CA TYR A 20 -0.44 8.78 -0.33
C TYR A 20 -0.84 10.22 -0.71
N GLY A 21 -0.42 10.71 -1.87
CA GLY A 21 -0.84 12.02 -2.36
C GLY A 21 -2.34 12.07 -2.66
N LEU A 22 -2.90 10.98 -3.20
CA LEU A 22 -4.29 10.89 -3.59
C LEU A 22 -5.25 10.91 -2.38
N ILE A 23 -4.89 10.26 -1.26
CA ILE A 23 -5.70 10.31 -0.03
C ILE A 23 -5.66 11.68 0.67
N MET A 24 -4.60 12.47 0.45
CA MET A 24 -4.47 13.82 1.01
C MET A 24 -5.32 14.87 0.29
N LEU A 25 -5.87 14.55 -0.88
CA LEU A 25 -6.71 15.50 -1.60
C LEU A 25 -8.05 15.70 -0.86
N PRO A 26 -8.52 16.95 -0.70
CA PRO A 26 -9.77 17.27 0.00
C PRO A 26 -10.98 16.98 -0.89
N LEU A 27 -11.07 15.76 -1.39
CA LEU A 27 -12.15 15.28 -2.23
C LEU A 27 -13.32 14.82 -1.35
N PRO A 28 -14.58 14.95 -1.79
CA PRO A 28 -15.76 14.63 -0.98
C PRO A 28 -15.84 13.15 -0.54
N TRP A 29 -15.09 12.27 -1.17
CA TRP A 29 -14.96 10.86 -0.81
C TRP A 29 -13.78 10.56 0.16
N TYR A 30 -12.93 11.52 0.47
CA TYR A 30 -11.91 11.41 1.53
C TYR A 30 -12.22 12.28 2.74
N TYR A 31 -12.76 13.48 2.50
CA TYR A 31 -13.08 14.44 3.53
C TYR A 31 -14.34 15.21 3.16
N SER A 32 -15.25 15.35 4.12
CA SER A 32 -16.49 16.12 3.97
C SER A 32 -16.87 16.77 5.29
N GLU A 33 -16.98 18.09 5.31
CA GLU A 33 -17.47 18.84 6.48
C GLU A 33 -18.99 18.74 6.65
N THR A 34 -19.69 18.45 5.56
CA THR A 34 -21.14 18.22 5.54
C THR A 34 -21.42 16.77 5.21
N TYR A 35 -22.51 16.24 5.76
CA TYR A 35 -22.92 14.87 5.47
C TYR A 35 -23.38 14.75 4.02
N VAL A 36 -22.60 14.02 3.22
CA VAL A 36 -22.95 13.65 1.84
C VAL A 36 -23.50 12.22 1.87
N ALA A 37 -24.80 12.07 1.61
CA ALA A 37 -25.46 10.77 1.59
C ALA A 37 -24.96 9.93 0.41
N GLY A 38 -24.38 8.78 0.71
CA GLY A 38 -24.11 7.72 -0.25
C GLY A 38 -25.23 6.67 -0.30
N PRO A 39 -25.00 5.54 -0.99
CA PRO A 39 -25.91 4.41 -1.00
C PRO A 39 -26.33 4.01 0.42
N TRP A 40 -27.61 3.70 0.60
CA TRP A 40 -28.19 3.26 1.88
C TRP A 40 -28.09 4.28 3.03
N GLY A 41 -27.87 5.56 2.72
CA GLY A 41 -27.68 6.60 3.75
C GLY A 41 -26.34 6.47 4.49
N VAL A 42 -25.37 5.74 3.94
CA VAL A 42 -24.02 5.69 4.48
C VAL A 42 -23.24 6.92 3.97
N PRO A 43 -22.46 7.62 4.82
CA PRO A 43 -21.65 8.75 4.37
C PRO A 43 -20.73 8.37 3.19
N LEU A 44 -20.70 9.21 2.16
CA LEU A 44 -19.97 8.93 0.92
C LEU A 44 -18.47 8.67 1.17
N PHE A 45 -17.86 9.41 2.10
CA PHE A 45 -16.44 9.24 2.41
C PHE A 45 -16.09 7.82 2.89
N LEU A 46 -17.02 7.12 3.54
CA LEU A 46 -16.78 5.77 4.04
C LEU A 46 -16.48 4.80 2.91
N PHE A 47 -17.19 4.92 1.78
CA PHE A 47 -16.93 4.13 0.58
C PHE A 47 -15.56 4.48 -0.03
N GLY A 48 -15.21 5.76 -0.08
CA GLY A 48 -13.90 6.20 -0.58
C GLY A 48 -12.76 5.62 0.23
N TRP A 49 -12.87 5.63 1.56
CA TRP A 49 -11.89 5.03 2.47
C TRP A 49 -11.80 3.50 2.34
N ILE A 50 -12.93 2.79 2.23
CA ILE A 50 -12.95 1.34 2.04
C ILE A 50 -12.29 0.95 0.71
N VAL A 51 -12.66 1.63 -0.37
CA VAL A 51 -12.09 1.38 -1.70
C VAL A 51 -10.59 1.69 -1.71
N HIS A 52 -10.18 2.85 -1.20
CA HIS A 52 -8.78 3.24 -1.15
C HIS A 52 -7.95 2.28 -0.30
N GLY A 53 -8.42 1.96 0.91
CA GLY A 53 -7.77 1.00 1.80
C GLY A 53 -7.63 -0.38 1.15
N GLY A 54 -8.69 -0.87 0.50
CA GLY A 54 -8.66 -2.12 -0.25
C GLY A 54 -7.62 -2.13 -1.37
N VAL A 55 -7.52 -1.03 -2.13
CA VAL A 55 -6.51 -0.86 -3.19
C VAL A 55 -5.10 -0.85 -2.59
N VAL A 56 -4.86 -0.11 -1.51
CA VAL A 56 -3.52 -0.05 -0.86
C VAL A 56 -3.12 -1.42 -0.32
N ILE A 57 -4.03 -2.17 0.30
CA ILE A 57 -3.77 -3.53 0.76
C ILE A 57 -3.41 -4.45 -0.42
N ALA A 58 -4.19 -4.40 -1.51
CA ALA A 58 -3.92 -5.20 -2.70
C ALA A 58 -2.55 -4.86 -3.33
N LEU A 59 -2.21 -3.57 -3.44
CA LEU A 59 -0.91 -3.12 -3.92
C LEU A 59 0.24 -3.58 -3.02
N THR A 60 0.04 -3.54 -1.70
CA THR A 60 1.01 -4.04 -0.72
C THR A 60 1.23 -5.54 -0.88
N ALA A 61 0.16 -6.32 -1.05
CA ALA A 61 0.26 -7.76 -1.29
C ALA A 61 0.99 -8.07 -2.62
N LEU A 62 0.67 -7.34 -3.69
CA LEU A 62 1.36 -7.48 -4.99
C LEU A 62 2.84 -7.11 -4.89
N PHE A 63 3.16 -6.05 -4.16
CA PHE A 63 4.53 -5.65 -3.88
C PHE A 63 5.27 -6.77 -3.13
N ALA A 64 4.69 -7.30 -2.06
CA ALA A 64 5.28 -8.39 -1.27
C ALA A 64 5.55 -9.64 -2.13
N VAL A 65 4.58 -10.09 -2.93
CA VAL A 65 4.76 -11.23 -3.85
C VAL A 65 5.89 -10.99 -4.85
N GLN A 66 6.04 -9.77 -5.36
CA GLN A 66 7.10 -9.44 -6.31
C GLN A 66 8.48 -9.34 -5.64
N CYS A 67 8.56 -8.83 -4.40
CA CYS A 67 9.78 -8.83 -3.60
C CYS A 67 10.28 -10.26 -3.36
N LEU A 68 9.40 -11.17 -2.94
CA LEU A 68 9.77 -12.56 -2.62
C LEU A 68 10.30 -13.34 -3.85
N LYS A 69 9.88 -12.97 -5.06
CA LYS A 69 10.37 -13.59 -6.31
C LYS A 69 11.81 -13.20 -6.63
N ARG A 70 12.28 -12.05 -6.15
CA ARG A 70 13.56 -11.45 -6.50
C ARG A 70 14.69 -11.96 -5.60
N PRO A 71 15.83 -12.41 -6.16
CA PRO A 71 16.93 -12.96 -5.39
C PRO A 71 17.52 -11.94 -4.41
N GLU A 72 17.50 -10.65 -4.74
CA GLU A 72 17.98 -9.56 -3.88
C GLU A 72 17.28 -9.47 -2.51
N TYR A 73 16.07 -10.01 -2.36
CA TYR A 73 15.31 -10.01 -1.10
C TYR A 73 15.26 -11.38 -0.40
N ARG A 74 15.85 -12.43 -0.98
CA ARG A 74 15.86 -13.78 -0.37
C ARG A 74 16.89 -13.94 0.75
N GLY A 75 17.93 -13.09 0.79
CA GLY A 75 18.95 -13.15 1.84
C GLY A 75 18.39 -12.99 3.25
N PHE A 76 17.34 -12.17 3.40
CA PHE A 76 16.65 -12.00 4.68
C PHE A 76 15.83 -13.23 5.12
N GLN A 77 15.33 -14.06 4.18
CA GLN A 77 14.65 -15.31 4.53
C GLN A 77 15.62 -16.32 5.12
N ALA A 78 16.81 -16.47 4.53
CA ALA A 78 17.82 -17.40 5.02
C ALA A 78 18.32 -17.01 6.43
N GLU A 79 18.40 -15.70 6.72
CA GLU A 79 18.75 -15.19 8.05
C GLU A 79 17.62 -15.35 9.08
N GLN A 80 16.35 -15.15 8.67
CA GLN A 80 15.19 -15.39 9.53
C GLN A 80 14.94 -16.88 9.81
N GLU A 81 15.01 -17.76 8.81
CA GLU A 81 14.92 -19.22 8.99
C GLU A 81 16.08 -19.74 9.84
N GLY A 82 17.30 -19.21 9.66
CA GLY A 82 18.43 -19.53 10.51
C GLY A 82 18.22 -19.09 11.96
N ALA A 83 17.59 -17.95 12.20
CA ALA A 83 17.28 -17.46 13.54
C ALA A 83 16.18 -18.29 14.24
N ASP A 84 15.13 -18.68 13.53
CA ASP A 84 14.05 -19.53 14.08
C ASP A 84 14.50 -20.99 14.30
N ALA A 85 15.48 -21.48 13.52
CA ALA A 85 16.05 -22.82 13.70
C ALA A 85 16.97 -22.95 14.94
N HIS A 86 17.27 -21.84 15.62
CA HIS A 86 18.11 -21.79 16.82
C HIS A 86 17.34 -21.46 18.11
N VAL A 87 16.00 -21.47 18.08
CA VAL A 87 15.10 -21.32 19.25
C VAL A 87 14.54 -22.67 19.69
#